data_AF-A0A6L7CPE8-F1
#
_entry.id   AF-A0A6L7CPE8-F1
#
_cell.length_a   1.000
_cell.length_b   1.000
_cell.length_c   1.000
_cell.angle_alpha   90.00
_cell.angle_beta   90.00
_cell.angle_gamma   90.00
#
_symmetry.space_group_name_H-M   'P 1'
#
loop_
_entity.id
_entity.type
_entity.pdbx_description
1 polymer ?
#
loop_
_entity_poly.entity_id
_entity_poly.type
_entity_poly.pdbx_seq_one_letter_code
_entity_poly.pdbx_strand_id
1 'polypeptide(L)'
;FIFVANIESKDPQQIISGNEKVVRPRLADAEFFFNTDRKKRLEDNLPRLQTVLFQQQLGTLRDKTDRIQALAGWIAEQIGADVNHATRAGLLSKCDLMTNMVFEFTDTQGVMGMHYARHDGEAEDVAVALNEQYQPRFAGDDLPSNPVACALAIADKMDTLAGIFGIGQHPKGDKDPFALRRAALGVLRIIVEKNLNLDLQTLTEEAVRLYGDKLTNANVVDDVIDFMLGR
;
A
#
# COMPACT_ATOMS: atom_id res chain seq x y z
N PHE A 1 15.15 -25.40 3.22
CA PHE A 1 14.25 -25.07 4.35
C PHE A 1 15.03 -25.09 5.63
N ILE A 2 14.69 -24.23 6.58
CA ILE A 2 15.20 -24.34 7.96
C ILE A 2 14.02 -24.75 8.82
N PHE A 3 14.13 -25.90 9.48
CA PHE A 3 13.14 -26.38 10.43
C PHE A 3 13.79 -26.42 11.82
N VAL A 4 13.08 -25.91 12.82
CA VAL A 4 13.53 -25.96 14.22
C VAL A 4 12.71 -27.04 14.93
N ALA A 5 13.38 -28.07 15.42
CA ALA A 5 12.77 -29.10 16.25
C ALA A 5 13.05 -28.79 17.72
N ASN A 6 12.04 -28.89 18.59
CA ASN A 6 12.20 -28.74 20.04
C ASN A 6 12.55 -30.07 20.74
N ILE A 7 12.90 -31.10 19.97
CA ILE A 7 13.30 -32.42 20.45
C ILE A 7 14.64 -32.82 19.84
N GLU A 8 15.44 -33.56 20.59
CA GLU A 8 16.60 -34.25 20.07
C GLU A 8 16.14 -35.58 19.44
N SER A 9 15.89 -35.54 18.12
CA SER A 9 15.39 -36.71 17.40
C SER A 9 16.45 -37.78 17.20
N LYS A 10 16.10 -39.03 17.47
CA LYS A 10 16.91 -40.21 17.14
C LYS A 10 16.93 -40.52 15.63
N ASP A 11 15.98 -39.96 14.87
CA ASP A 11 15.89 -40.06 13.41
C ASP A 11 15.46 -38.70 12.81
N PRO A 12 16.41 -37.79 12.56
CA PRO A 12 16.11 -36.48 11.96
C PRO A 12 15.51 -36.57 10.55
N GLN A 13 15.74 -37.66 9.80
CA GLN A 13 15.26 -37.80 8.42
C GLN A 13 13.73 -37.91 8.35
N GLN A 14 13.10 -38.51 9.35
CA GLN A 14 11.63 -38.52 9.43
C GLN A 14 11.06 -37.12 9.66
N ILE A 15 11.71 -36.30 10.49
CA ILE A 15 11.29 -34.91 10.71
C ILE A 15 11.45 -34.10 9.43
N ILE A 16 12.59 -34.24 8.74
CA ILE A 16 12.84 -33.55 7.47
C ILE A 16 11.79 -33.97 6.43
N SER A 17 11.63 -35.26 6.17
CA SER A 17 10.69 -35.76 5.15
C SER A 17 9.23 -35.43 5.49
N GLY A 18 8.85 -35.47 6.77
CA GLY A 18 7.53 -35.06 7.23
C GLY A 18 7.25 -33.58 6.95
N ASN A 19 8.19 -32.69 7.29
CA ASN A 19 8.04 -31.26 7.01
C ASN A 19 8.09 -30.96 5.51
N GLU A 20 8.95 -31.64 4.73
CA GLU A 20 8.98 -31.48 3.28
C GLU A 20 7.65 -31.86 2.61
N LYS A 21 6.97 -32.90 3.10
CA LYS A 21 5.64 -33.28 2.59
C LYS A 21 4.59 -32.18 2.81
N VAL A 22 4.78 -31.30 3.79
CA VAL A 22 3.89 -30.16 4.04
C VAL A 22 4.30 -28.94 3.21
N VAL A 23 5.59 -28.64 3.13
CA VAL A 23 6.06 -27.41 2.46
C VAL A 23 6.06 -27.53 0.93
N ARG A 24 6.37 -28.72 0.37
CA ARG A 24 6.42 -28.91 -1.09
C ARG A 24 5.09 -28.59 -1.78
N PRO A 25 3.91 -29.09 -1.33
CA PRO A 25 2.63 -28.69 -1.91
C PRO A 25 2.38 -27.19 -1.84
N ARG A 26 2.69 -26.56 -0.69
CA ARG A 26 2.47 -25.11 -0.51
C ARG A 26 3.30 -24.26 -1.48
N LEU A 27 4.53 -24.66 -1.75
CA LEU A 27 5.38 -24.01 -2.76
C LEU A 27 4.90 -24.28 -4.19
N ALA A 28 4.41 -25.49 -4.47
CA ALA A 28 3.83 -25.81 -5.77
C ALA A 28 2.58 -24.96 -6.04
N ASP A 29 1.74 -24.73 -5.01
CA ASP A 29 0.60 -23.82 -5.10
C ASP A 29 1.05 -22.38 -5.37
N ALA A 30 2.05 -21.88 -4.63
CA ALA A 30 2.61 -20.55 -4.87
C ALA A 30 3.17 -20.41 -6.29
N GLU A 31 3.96 -21.38 -6.77
CA GLU A 31 4.46 -21.40 -8.15
C GLU A 31 3.32 -21.43 -9.17
N PHE A 32 2.28 -22.22 -8.92
CA PHE A 32 1.10 -22.30 -9.78
C PHE A 32 0.37 -20.95 -9.86
N PHE A 33 0.11 -20.29 -8.73
CA PHE A 33 -0.54 -18.98 -8.71
C PHE A 33 0.31 -17.92 -9.40
N PHE A 34 1.62 -17.88 -9.12
CA PHE A 34 2.54 -16.95 -9.75
C PHE A 34 2.54 -17.10 -11.28
N ASN A 35 2.67 -18.34 -11.77
CA ASN A 35 2.67 -18.63 -13.20
C ASN A 35 1.30 -18.39 -13.85
N THR A 36 0.22 -18.54 -13.10
CA THR A 36 -1.14 -18.25 -13.57
C THR A 36 -1.40 -16.76 -13.67
N ASP A 37 -1.04 -16.00 -12.65
CA ASP A 37 -1.22 -14.55 -12.58
C ASP A 37 -0.41 -13.84 -13.69
N ARG A 38 0.83 -14.28 -13.95
CA ARG A 38 1.72 -13.77 -15.01
C ARG A 38 1.22 -13.93 -16.45
N LYS A 39 0.12 -14.67 -16.67
CA LYS A 39 -0.50 -14.80 -18.02
C LYS A 39 -1.24 -13.53 -18.43
N LYS A 40 -1.50 -12.62 -17.50
CA LYS A 40 -2.11 -11.31 -17.73
C LYS A 40 -1.20 -10.24 -17.15
N ARG A 41 -1.31 -9.02 -17.66
CA ARG A 41 -0.58 -7.89 -17.08
C ARG A 41 -1.21 -7.51 -15.75
N LEU A 42 -0.41 -6.97 -14.84
CA LEU A 42 -0.87 -6.45 -13.55
C LEU A 42 -1.99 -5.42 -13.75
N GLU A 43 -1.84 -4.53 -14.74
CA GLU A 43 -2.83 -3.52 -15.10
C GLU A 43 -4.18 -4.09 -15.55
N ASP A 44 -4.22 -5.32 -16.09
CA ASP A 44 -5.47 -5.97 -16.52
C ASP A 44 -6.42 -6.24 -15.33
N ASN A 45 -5.91 -6.17 -14.09
CA ASN A 45 -6.71 -6.28 -12.88
C ASN A 45 -7.37 -4.95 -12.46
N LEU A 46 -6.98 -3.81 -13.04
CA LEU A 46 -7.48 -2.50 -12.65
C LEU A 46 -9.03 -2.39 -12.71
N PRO A 47 -9.75 -2.92 -13.73
CA PRO A 47 -11.21 -2.89 -13.74
C PRO A 47 -11.85 -3.70 -12.61
N ARG A 48 -11.16 -4.74 -12.10
CA ARG A 48 -11.67 -5.61 -11.02
C ARG A 48 -11.67 -4.89 -9.67
N LEU A 49 -10.87 -3.84 -9.49
CA LEU A 49 -10.88 -3.04 -8.27
C LEU A 49 -12.23 -2.35 -8.02
N GLN A 50 -13.07 -2.20 -9.05
CA GLN A 50 -14.43 -1.68 -8.94
C GLN A 50 -15.34 -2.62 -8.13
N THR A 51 -15.03 -3.91 -8.05
CA THR A 51 -15.86 -4.88 -7.31
C THR A 51 -15.54 -4.91 -5.81
N VAL A 52 -14.48 -4.24 -5.38
CA VAL A 52 -14.01 -4.24 -3.98
C VAL A 52 -14.42 -2.92 -3.34
N LEU A 53 -15.22 -3.00 -2.27
CA LEU A 53 -15.60 -1.82 -1.51
C LEU A 53 -14.41 -1.32 -0.69
N PHE A 54 -14.01 -0.06 -0.86
CA PHE A 54 -13.07 0.59 0.05
C PHE A 54 -13.82 1.06 1.30
N GLN A 55 -14.86 1.86 1.12
CA GLN A 55 -15.72 2.36 2.20
C GLN A 55 -17.07 2.80 1.60
N GLN A 56 -18.19 2.55 2.30
CA GLN A 56 -19.56 2.74 1.77
C GLN A 56 -19.86 4.12 1.14
N GLN A 57 -19.38 5.20 1.74
CA GLN A 57 -19.53 6.58 1.26
C GLN A 57 -18.40 7.02 0.31
N LEU A 58 -17.20 6.44 0.44
CA LEU A 58 -16.04 6.84 -0.37
C LEU A 58 -15.93 6.06 -1.70
N GLY A 59 -16.60 4.92 -1.80
CA GLY A 59 -16.70 4.10 -3.00
C GLY A 59 -15.80 2.86 -2.96
N THR A 60 -15.30 2.50 -4.13
CA THR A 60 -14.58 1.25 -4.38
C THR A 60 -13.07 1.43 -4.27
N LEU A 61 -12.34 0.32 -4.34
CA LEU A 61 -10.88 0.35 -4.39
C LEU A 61 -10.38 0.95 -5.71
N ARG A 62 -11.18 0.88 -6.78
CA ARG A 62 -10.90 1.62 -8.02
C ARG A 62 -10.97 3.12 -7.79
N ASP A 63 -12.04 3.62 -7.16
CA ASP A 63 -12.17 5.05 -6.83
C ASP A 63 -10.99 5.54 -5.98
N LYS A 64 -10.53 4.72 -5.02
CA LYS A 64 -9.34 5.01 -4.22
C LYS A 64 -8.07 5.06 -5.08
N THR A 65 -7.88 4.08 -5.95
CA THR A 65 -6.71 3.99 -6.83
C THR A 65 -6.61 5.20 -7.74
N ASP A 66 -7.73 5.65 -8.32
CA ASP A 66 -7.74 6.85 -9.19
C ASP A 66 -7.33 8.12 -8.42
N ARG A 67 -7.75 8.26 -7.14
CA ARG A 67 -7.31 9.37 -6.29
C ARG A 67 -5.84 9.26 -5.88
N ILE A 68 -5.37 8.06 -5.53
CA ILE A 68 -3.96 7.81 -5.22
C ILE A 68 -3.08 8.14 -6.43
N GLN A 69 -3.50 7.74 -7.64
CA GLN A 69 -2.81 8.08 -8.88
C GLN A 69 -2.62 9.58 -9.03
N ALA A 70 -3.71 10.36 -8.91
CA ALA A 70 -3.66 11.81 -9.03
C ALA A 70 -2.78 12.44 -7.94
N LEU A 71 -2.97 12.02 -6.68
CA LEU A 71 -2.23 12.55 -5.54
C LEU A 71 -0.74 12.21 -5.60
N ALA A 72 -0.37 11.00 -6.01
CA ALA A 72 1.02 10.59 -6.17
C ALA A 72 1.74 11.41 -7.25
N GLY A 73 1.07 11.67 -8.38
CA GLY A 73 1.59 12.56 -9.42
C GLY A 73 1.81 13.99 -8.92
N TRP A 74 0.84 14.54 -8.18
CA TRP A 74 0.97 15.87 -7.57
C TRP A 74 2.11 15.93 -6.53
N ILE A 75 2.19 14.96 -5.63
CA ILE A 75 3.28 14.89 -4.62
C ILE A 75 4.63 14.80 -5.31
N ALA A 76 4.75 13.98 -6.37
CA ALA A 76 5.98 13.84 -7.13
C ALA A 76 6.46 15.17 -7.72
N GLU A 77 5.54 16.00 -8.22
CA GLU A 77 5.87 17.35 -8.70
C GLU A 77 6.44 18.22 -7.56
N GLN A 78 5.81 18.20 -6.38
CA GLN A 78 6.25 19.00 -5.23
C GLN A 78 7.64 18.60 -4.72
N ILE A 79 7.95 17.30 -4.70
CA ILE A 79 9.21 16.77 -4.16
C ILE A 79 10.31 16.59 -5.22
N GLY A 80 10.04 16.92 -6.48
CA GLY A 80 10.99 16.77 -7.59
C GLY A 80 11.25 15.32 -8.03
N ALA A 81 10.27 14.43 -7.84
CA ALA A 81 10.30 13.05 -8.33
C ALA A 81 9.77 12.95 -9.77
N ASP A 82 9.93 11.78 -10.40
CA ASP A 82 9.34 11.53 -11.71
C ASP A 82 7.80 11.40 -11.60
N VAL A 83 7.10 12.41 -12.12
CA VAL A 83 5.63 12.51 -12.10
C VAL A 83 4.97 11.37 -12.88
N ASN A 84 5.54 10.95 -14.00
CA ASN A 84 4.97 9.88 -14.82
C ASN A 84 5.08 8.55 -14.09
N HIS A 85 6.22 8.28 -13.47
CA HIS A 85 6.45 7.06 -12.72
C HIS A 85 5.60 7.02 -11.44
N ALA A 86 5.47 8.13 -10.70
CA ALA A 86 4.60 8.20 -9.52
C ALA A 86 3.12 8.02 -9.88
N THR A 87 2.66 8.64 -10.97
CA THR A 87 1.30 8.46 -11.49
C THR A 87 1.09 7.00 -11.91
N ARG A 88 2.05 6.39 -12.61
CA ARG A 88 1.98 4.99 -13.04
C ARG A 88 1.94 4.04 -11.84
N ALA A 89 2.77 4.28 -10.84
CA ALA A 89 2.79 3.48 -9.62
C ALA A 89 1.47 3.62 -8.84
N GLY A 90 0.90 4.83 -8.77
CA GLY A 90 -0.42 5.06 -8.17
C GLY A 90 -1.54 4.29 -8.86
N LEU A 91 -1.57 4.28 -10.20
CA LEU A 91 -2.53 3.51 -11.00
C LEU A 91 -2.44 2.01 -10.73
N LEU A 92 -1.23 1.47 -10.58
CA LEU A 92 -1.01 0.03 -10.38
C LEU A 92 -1.08 -0.41 -8.90
N SER A 93 -1.09 0.55 -7.96
CA SER A 93 -0.85 0.35 -6.53
C SER A 93 -1.67 -0.76 -5.88
N LYS A 94 -2.92 -0.94 -6.28
CA LYS A 94 -3.84 -1.93 -5.66
C LYS A 94 -4.16 -3.13 -6.56
N CYS A 95 -3.57 -3.21 -7.76
CA CYS A 95 -3.89 -4.24 -8.74
C CYS A 95 -3.51 -5.66 -8.28
N ASP A 96 -2.45 -5.78 -7.48
CA ASP A 96 -1.96 -7.07 -7.00
C ASP A 96 -2.94 -7.75 -6.03
N LEU A 97 -3.78 -6.97 -5.34
CA LEU A 97 -4.85 -7.48 -4.46
C LEU A 97 -5.84 -8.38 -5.20
N MET A 98 -5.92 -8.29 -6.54
CA MET A 98 -6.79 -9.10 -7.39
C MET A 98 -6.12 -10.35 -7.97
N THR A 99 -4.86 -10.59 -7.63
CA THR A 99 -4.09 -11.74 -8.09
C THR A 99 -4.39 -12.96 -7.21
N ASN A 100 -4.34 -14.16 -7.80
CA ASN A 100 -4.59 -15.39 -7.04
C ASN A 100 -3.54 -15.57 -5.93
N MET A 101 -2.29 -15.16 -6.19
CA MET A 101 -1.23 -15.19 -5.20
C MET A 101 -1.59 -14.38 -3.96
N VAL A 102 -2.05 -13.14 -4.10
CA VAL A 102 -2.38 -12.29 -2.93
C VAL A 102 -3.67 -12.75 -2.25
N PHE A 103 -4.63 -13.31 -2.99
CA PHE A 103 -5.80 -13.93 -2.36
C PHE A 103 -5.43 -15.11 -1.45
N GLU A 104 -4.49 -15.96 -1.87
CA GLU A 104 -4.05 -17.12 -1.09
C GLU A 104 -3.02 -16.75 -0.01
N PHE A 105 -2.16 -15.76 -0.30
CA PHE A 105 -1.06 -15.34 0.55
C PHE A 105 -1.12 -13.81 0.75
N THR A 106 -2.07 -13.36 1.55
CA THR A 106 -2.37 -11.92 1.75
C THR A 106 -1.18 -11.09 2.21
N ASP A 107 -0.24 -11.70 2.93
CA ASP A 107 0.98 -11.06 3.43
C ASP A 107 2.00 -10.73 2.32
N THR A 108 1.75 -11.20 1.09
CA THR A 108 2.62 -10.96 -0.08
C THR A 108 2.18 -9.74 -0.91
N GLN A 109 1.12 -9.03 -0.49
CA GLN A 109 0.73 -7.76 -1.12
C GLN A 109 1.91 -6.76 -1.16
N GLY A 110 1.95 -5.92 -2.19
CA GLY A 110 3.06 -5.04 -2.52
C GLY A 110 4.26 -5.78 -3.12
N VAL A 111 4.75 -6.83 -2.45
CA VAL A 111 5.88 -7.65 -2.93
C VAL A 111 5.52 -8.29 -4.27
N MET A 112 4.34 -8.90 -4.36
CA MET A 112 3.87 -9.50 -5.61
C MET A 112 3.57 -8.45 -6.67
N GLY A 113 2.98 -7.30 -6.30
CA GLY A 113 2.81 -6.16 -7.20
C GLY A 113 4.12 -5.74 -7.86
N MET A 114 5.20 -5.59 -7.09
CA MET A 114 6.54 -5.29 -7.61
C MET A 114 7.05 -6.36 -8.58
N HIS A 115 6.94 -7.64 -8.23
CA HIS A 115 7.40 -8.72 -9.11
C HIS A 115 6.60 -8.81 -10.42
N TYR A 116 5.28 -8.60 -10.36
CA TYR A 116 4.43 -8.58 -11.55
C TYR A 116 4.71 -7.34 -12.42
N ALA A 117 4.89 -6.17 -11.83
CA ALA A 117 5.27 -4.96 -12.57
C ALA A 117 6.63 -5.11 -13.28
N ARG A 118 7.65 -5.66 -12.60
CA ARG A 118 8.93 -5.99 -13.24
C ARG A 118 8.78 -6.98 -14.38
N HIS A 119 7.96 -8.02 -14.19
CA HIS A 119 7.68 -9.01 -15.23
C HIS A 119 7.03 -8.37 -16.47
N ASP A 120 6.16 -7.40 -16.26
CA ASP A 120 5.44 -6.70 -17.34
C ASP A 120 6.26 -5.58 -18.00
N GLY A 121 7.49 -5.35 -17.54
CA GLY A 121 8.41 -4.36 -18.10
C GLY A 121 8.17 -2.93 -17.62
N GLU A 122 7.49 -2.73 -16.50
CA GLU A 122 7.40 -1.42 -15.85
C GLU A 122 8.79 -0.93 -15.40
N ALA A 123 8.94 0.39 -15.26
CA ALA A 123 10.17 0.98 -14.74
C ALA A 123 10.47 0.49 -13.30
N GLU A 124 11.76 0.41 -12.96
CA GLU A 124 12.19 -0.19 -11.69
C GLU A 124 11.69 0.58 -10.47
N ASP A 125 11.69 1.91 -10.52
CA ASP A 125 11.15 2.76 -9.46
C ASP A 125 9.63 2.66 -9.32
N VAL A 126 8.89 2.47 -10.41
CA VAL A 126 7.46 2.12 -10.40
C VAL A 126 7.26 0.81 -9.66
N ALA A 127 8.00 -0.24 -10.04
CA ALA A 127 7.86 -1.55 -9.42
C ALA A 127 8.22 -1.54 -7.93
N VAL A 128 9.34 -0.90 -7.56
CA VAL A 128 9.75 -0.74 -6.15
C VAL A 128 8.70 0.02 -5.36
N ALA A 129 8.11 1.09 -5.92
CA ALA A 129 7.06 1.85 -5.27
C ALA A 129 5.83 0.98 -4.93
N LEU A 130 5.46 0.00 -5.77
CA LEU A 130 4.36 -0.91 -5.46
C LEU A 130 4.61 -1.76 -4.21
N ASN A 131 5.85 -2.15 -3.95
CA ASN A 131 6.20 -2.85 -2.72
C ASN A 131 6.22 -1.88 -1.52
N GLU A 132 6.86 -0.73 -1.70
CA GLU A 132 7.15 0.20 -0.61
C GLU A 132 5.97 1.14 -0.26
N GLN A 133 4.88 1.15 -1.02
CA GLN A 133 3.69 1.98 -0.73
C GLN A 133 3.14 1.80 0.70
N TYR A 134 3.32 0.60 1.26
CA TYR A 134 2.84 0.24 2.59
C TYR A 134 3.79 0.72 3.71
N GLN A 135 5.02 1.11 3.37
CA GLN A 135 6.00 1.60 4.34
C GLN A 135 5.69 3.02 4.82
N PRO A 136 6.09 3.37 6.07
CA PRO A 136 6.40 2.43 7.15
C PRO A 136 5.12 1.73 7.67
N ARG A 137 5.17 0.41 7.86
CA ARG A 137 4.01 -0.41 8.30
C ARG A 137 3.84 -0.39 9.83
N PHE A 138 4.95 -0.22 10.55
CA PHE A 138 5.00 -0.17 12.01
C PHE A 138 6.10 0.78 12.49
N ALA A 139 6.15 1.06 13.80
CA ALA A 139 7.15 1.94 14.39
C ALA A 139 8.56 1.35 14.21
N GLY A 140 9.47 2.11 13.61
CA GLY A 140 10.82 1.63 13.28
C GLY A 140 10.93 0.79 12.01
N ASP A 141 9.84 0.60 11.25
CA ASP A 141 9.92 0.03 9.90
C ASP A 141 10.71 0.97 8.97
N ASP A 142 11.26 0.38 7.91
CA ASP A 142 11.97 1.09 6.86
C ASP A 142 11.06 2.12 6.19
N LEU A 143 11.67 3.17 5.66
CA LEU A 143 11.00 4.18 4.85
C LEU A 143 11.25 3.90 3.37
N PRO A 144 10.32 4.31 2.47
CA PRO A 144 10.47 4.12 1.04
C PRO A 144 11.84 4.59 0.55
N SER A 145 12.49 3.80 -0.30
CA SER A 145 13.89 3.94 -0.68
C SER A 145 14.13 5.06 -1.69
N ASN A 146 13.12 5.38 -2.51
CA ASN A 146 13.22 6.37 -3.58
C ASN A 146 12.06 7.39 -3.59
N PRO A 147 12.19 8.54 -4.29
CA PRO A 147 11.17 9.59 -4.29
C PRO A 147 9.81 9.17 -4.88
N VAL A 148 9.78 8.31 -5.90
CA VAL A 148 8.54 7.78 -6.50
C VAL A 148 7.77 6.93 -5.47
N ALA A 149 8.49 6.08 -4.74
CA ALA A 149 7.94 5.29 -3.65
C ALA A 149 7.48 6.15 -2.47
N CYS A 150 8.21 7.22 -2.13
CA CYS A 150 7.78 8.20 -1.14
C CYS A 150 6.45 8.86 -1.53
N ALA A 151 6.34 9.33 -2.78
CA ALA A 151 5.13 9.97 -3.29
C ALA A 151 3.93 9.03 -3.20
N LEU A 152 4.07 7.77 -3.64
CA LEU A 152 3.00 6.78 -3.56
C LEU A 152 2.62 6.43 -2.11
N ALA A 153 3.60 6.21 -1.25
CA ALA A 153 3.36 5.85 0.14
C ALA A 153 2.67 6.97 0.93
N ILE A 154 2.99 8.23 0.64
CA ILE A 154 2.30 9.40 1.20
C ILE A 154 0.87 9.50 0.63
N ALA A 155 0.71 9.36 -0.69
CA ALA A 155 -0.59 9.45 -1.35
C ALA A 155 -1.63 8.48 -0.77
N ASP A 156 -1.29 7.20 -0.61
CA ASP A 156 -2.21 6.18 -0.07
C ASP A 156 -2.65 6.48 1.38
N LYS A 157 -1.72 6.99 2.19
CA LYS A 157 -1.98 7.36 3.59
C LYS A 157 -2.83 8.63 3.68
N MET A 158 -2.50 9.65 2.88
CA MET A 158 -3.24 10.91 2.85
C MET A 158 -4.64 10.77 2.26
N ASP A 159 -4.84 9.94 1.22
CA ASP A 159 -6.17 9.58 0.73
C ASP A 159 -7.01 9.01 1.89
N THR A 160 -6.47 8.03 2.61
CA THR A 160 -7.19 7.40 3.72
C THR A 160 -7.50 8.40 4.84
N LEU A 161 -6.54 9.25 5.22
CA LEU A 161 -6.74 10.28 6.25
C LEU A 161 -7.85 11.26 5.85
N ALA A 162 -7.74 11.87 4.67
CA ALA A 162 -8.71 12.84 4.16
C ALA A 162 -10.10 12.21 4.03
N GLY A 163 -10.19 11.01 3.46
CA GLY A 163 -11.46 10.32 3.27
C GLY A 163 -12.17 9.98 4.57
N ILE A 164 -11.46 9.36 5.52
CA ILE A 164 -12.05 8.86 6.77
C ILE A 164 -12.42 10.02 7.72
N PHE A 165 -11.60 11.08 7.77
CA PHE A 165 -11.97 12.31 8.47
C PHE A 165 -13.12 13.05 7.78
N GLY A 166 -13.14 13.03 6.44
CA GLY A 166 -14.17 13.66 5.63
C GLY A 166 -15.57 13.09 5.76
N ILE A 167 -15.68 11.86 6.27
CA ILE A 167 -16.97 11.20 6.58
C ILE A 167 -17.23 11.09 8.10
N GLY A 168 -16.46 11.80 8.92
CA GLY A 168 -16.65 11.85 10.38
C GLY A 168 -16.27 10.57 11.13
N GLN A 169 -15.48 9.67 10.52
CA GLN A 169 -15.10 8.38 11.10
C GLN A 169 -13.73 8.43 11.80
N HIS A 170 -13.50 9.48 12.59
CA HIS A 170 -12.26 9.69 13.33
C HIS A 170 -11.99 8.56 14.35
N PRO A 171 -10.70 8.27 14.67
CA PRO A 171 -10.35 7.31 15.71
C PRO A 171 -10.88 7.75 17.07
N LYS A 172 -11.44 6.83 17.86
CA LYS A 172 -12.01 7.12 19.19
C LYS A 172 -11.39 6.23 20.25
N GLY A 173 -10.85 6.84 21.32
CA GLY A 173 -10.09 6.11 22.34
C GLY A 173 -9.01 5.26 21.70
N ASP A 174 -8.90 3.99 22.09
CA ASP A 174 -7.91 3.07 21.51
C ASP A 174 -8.31 2.47 20.14
N LYS A 175 -9.54 2.74 19.66
CA LYS A 175 -10.03 2.17 18.40
C LYS A 175 -9.56 2.99 17.20
N ASP A 176 -8.84 2.33 16.30
CA ASP A 176 -8.38 2.88 15.03
C ASP A 176 -8.51 1.84 13.90
N PRO A 177 -9.74 1.58 13.41
CA PRO A 177 -10.01 0.50 12.45
C PRO A 177 -9.35 0.71 11.08
N PHE A 178 -9.02 1.96 10.73
CA PHE A 178 -8.36 2.33 9.46
C PHE A 178 -6.86 2.62 9.64
N ALA A 179 -6.31 2.37 10.83
CA ALA A 179 -4.91 2.62 11.15
C ALA A 179 -4.44 4.06 10.89
N LEU A 180 -5.31 5.05 11.08
CA LEU A 180 -5.07 6.47 10.80
C LEU A 180 -3.89 7.02 11.62
N ARG A 181 -3.70 6.57 12.87
CA ARG A 181 -2.54 6.98 13.68
C ARG A 181 -1.23 6.52 13.05
N ARG A 182 -1.20 5.28 12.56
CA ARG A 182 -0.01 4.75 11.87
C ARG A 182 0.20 5.45 10.52
N ALA A 183 -0.88 5.73 9.79
CA ALA A 183 -0.82 6.48 8.54
C ALA A 183 -0.23 7.89 8.75
N ALA A 184 -0.76 8.64 9.72
CA ALA A 184 -0.29 9.98 10.08
C ALA A 184 1.20 9.99 10.45
N LEU A 185 1.61 9.12 11.38
CA LEU A 185 3.01 9.00 11.78
C LEU A 185 3.89 8.59 10.60
N GLY A 186 3.41 7.68 9.74
CA GLY A 186 4.13 7.26 8.54
C GLY A 186 4.38 8.42 7.57
N VAL A 187 3.37 9.24 7.30
CA VAL A 187 3.52 10.44 6.45
C VAL A 187 4.54 11.40 7.05
N LEU A 188 4.41 11.75 8.35
CA LEU A 188 5.33 12.66 9.02
C LEU A 188 6.77 12.15 8.99
N ARG A 189 6.98 10.86 9.28
CA ARG A 189 8.31 10.24 9.21
C ARG A 189 8.90 10.31 7.80
N ILE A 190 8.12 10.00 6.77
CA ILE A 190 8.60 10.08 5.38
C ILE A 190 9.01 11.53 5.06
N ILE A 191 8.16 12.51 5.35
CA ILE A 191 8.45 13.92 5.06
C ILE A 191 9.71 14.40 5.79
N VAL A 192 9.80 14.14 7.09
CA VAL A 192 10.90 14.64 7.94
C VAL A 192 12.21 13.88 7.69
N GLU A 193 12.20 12.55 7.76
CA GLU A 193 13.43 11.75 7.68
C GLU A 193 13.99 11.68 6.24
N LYS A 194 13.16 11.87 5.22
CA LYS A 194 13.62 12.02 3.81
C LYS A 194 13.85 13.48 3.40
N ASN A 195 13.65 14.43 4.32
CA ASN A 195 13.84 15.86 4.09
C ASN A 195 13.10 16.36 2.83
N LEU A 196 11.82 15.98 2.71
CA LEU A 196 10.98 16.35 1.57
C LEU A 196 10.47 17.78 1.75
N ASN A 197 10.57 18.58 0.69
CA ASN A 197 9.96 19.91 0.64
C ASN A 197 8.46 19.79 0.33
N LEU A 198 7.69 19.29 1.29
CA LEU A 198 6.26 19.06 1.16
C LEU A 198 5.52 19.69 2.33
N ASP A 199 4.69 20.68 2.03
CA ASP A 199 3.91 21.39 3.04
C ASP A 199 2.65 20.59 3.42
N LEU A 200 2.44 20.40 4.72
CA LEU A 200 1.37 19.55 5.23
C LEU A 200 -0.02 20.12 4.95
N GLN A 201 -0.15 21.46 4.95
CA GLN A 201 -1.41 22.15 4.68
C GLN A 201 -1.85 21.86 3.23
N THR A 202 -1.02 22.24 2.26
CA THR A 202 -1.27 22.03 0.83
C THR A 202 -1.44 20.56 0.46
N LEU A 203 -0.67 19.65 1.07
CA LEU A 203 -0.83 18.20 0.88
C LEU A 203 -2.23 17.73 1.31
N THR A 204 -2.70 18.22 2.45
CA THR A 204 -4.02 17.85 3.00
C THR A 204 -5.14 18.45 2.16
N GLU A 205 -5.00 19.71 1.75
CA GLU A 205 -5.93 20.39 0.84
C GLU A 205 -6.08 19.63 -0.48
N GLU A 206 -4.98 19.19 -1.09
CA GLU A 206 -5.01 18.44 -2.34
C GLU A 206 -5.69 17.06 -2.16
N ALA A 207 -5.37 16.35 -1.08
CA ALA A 207 -6.00 15.07 -0.77
C ALA A 207 -7.53 15.22 -0.59
N VAL A 208 -7.98 16.28 0.09
CA VAL A 208 -9.40 16.62 0.27
C VAL A 208 -10.04 17.00 -1.06
N ARG A 209 -9.39 17.83 -1.87
CA ARG A 209 -9.89 18.28 -3.18
C ARG A 209 -10.21 17.10 -4.11
N LEU A 210 -9.39 16.04 -4.09
CA LEU A 210 -9.56 14.86 -4.93
C LEU A 210 -10.79 14.01 -4.58
N TYR A 211 -11.38 14.19 -3.40
CA TYR A 211 -12.66 13.56 -3.06
C TYR A 211 -13.87 14.26 -3.66
N GLY A 212 -13.73 15.50 -4.13
CA GLY A 212 -14.84 16.31 -4.63
C GLY A 212 -15.97 16.41 -3.60
N ASP A 213 -17.21 16.19 -4.04
CA ASP A 213 -18.41 16.34 -3.20
C ASP A 213 -18.70 15.13 -2.28
N LYS A 214 -17.79 14.14 -2.19
CA LYS A 214 -18.00 12.93 -1.39
C LYS A 214 -17.87 13.16 0.13
N LEU A 215 -17.18 14.22 0.55
CA LEU A 215 -16.93 14.48 1.97
C LEU A 215 -18.08 15.29 2.57
N THR A 216 -18.50 14.93 3.77
CA THR A 216 -19.61 15.59 4.49
C THR A 216 -19.13 16.56 5.56
N ASN A 217 -17.89 16.39 6.05
CA ASN A 217 -17.24 17.30 6.97
C ASN A 217 -16.61 18.48 6.18
N ALA A 218 -16.84 19.71 6.64
CA ALA A 218 -16.27 20.92 6.02
C ALA A 218 -14.87 21.28 6.56
N ASN A 219 -14.51 20.78 7.74
CA ASN A 219 -13.28 21.13 8.46
C ASN A 219 -12.20 20.04 8.33
N VAL A 220 -12.26 19.22 7.28
CA VAL A 220 -11.39 18.02 7.13
C VAL A 220 -9.92 18.37 7.17
N VAL A 221 -9.54 19.49 6.54
CA VAL A 221 -8.15 19.93 6.48
C VAL A 221 -7.63 20.22 7.88
N ASP A 222 -8.33 21.05 8.64
CA ASP A 222 -7.98 21.40 10.02
C ASP A 222 -7.95 20.15 10.92
N ASP A 223 -8.99 19.31 10.84
CA ASP A 223 -9.08 18.11 11.68
C ASP A 223 -7.93 17.12 11.42
N VAL A 224 -7.52 16.94 10.16
CA VAL A 224 -6.41 16.07 9.78
C VAL A 224 -5.08 16.66 10.26
N ILE A 225 -4.87 17.97 10.07
CA ILE A 225 -3.63 18.63 10.49
C ILE A 225 -3.49 18.60 12.00
N ASP A 226 -4.52 18.95 12.76
CA ASP A 226 -4.53 18.89 14.22
C ASP A 226 -4.26 17.46 14.71
N PHE A 227 -4.84 16.46 14.04
CA PHE A 227 -4.60 15.06 14.36
C PHE A 227 -3.14 14.65 14.10
N MET A 228 -2.53 15.14 13.02
CA MET A 228 -1.13 14.85 12.68
C MET A 228 -0.15 15.58 13.60
N LEU A 229 -0.39 16.86 13.91
CA LEU A 229 0.46 17.66 14.82
C LEU A 229 0.39 17.19 16.27
N GLY A 230 -0.71 16.55 16.68
CA GLY A 230 -0.84 15.93 18.00
C GLY A 230 -0.09 14.60 18.18
N ARG A 231 0.94 14.31 17.36
CA ARG A 231 1.69 13.04 17.36
C ARG A 231 3.18 13.22 17.48
#